data_AF-A0A3M6EU62-F1
#
_entry.id   AF-A0A3M6EU62-F1
#
_cell.length_a   1.000
_cell.length_b   1.000
_cell.length_c   1.000
_cell.angle_alpha   90.00
_cell.angle_beta   90.00
_cell.angle_gamma   90.00
#
_symmetry.space_group_name_H-M   'P 1'
#
loop_
_entity.id
_entity.type
_entity.pdbx_description
1 polymer ?
#
loop_
_entity_poly.entity_id
_entity_poly.type
_entity_poly.pdbx_seq_one_letter_code
_entity_poly.pdbx_strand_id
1 'polypeptide(L)'
;MSIRNFSYIVEWLDLVDRYDQAIRTKKEPQWNGRFPDQHLRQALGDYKLKCFAERMRKSPHAIWKALDPHEALRLYLINKHHWHLDQVRSIVQDDQFLYLLRDELESMKLTPEEAAPVWQSVEHWDSSAEFALHMDLPTS
;
A
#
# COMPACT_ATOMS: atom_id res chain seq x y z
N MET A 1 13.12 -19.22 -6.99
CA MET A 1 12.33 -18.10 -6.43
C MET A 1 11.32 -17.71 -7.49
N SER A 2 10.02 -17.94 -7.23
CA SER A 2 8.97 -17.57 -8.18
C SER A 2 8.62 -16.10 -7.98
N ILE A 3 8.79 -15.28 -9.01
CA ILE A 3 8.27 -13.91 -9.03
C ILE A 3 6.75 -14.06 -9.17
N ARG A 4 6.01 -14.00 -8.05
CA ARG A 4 4.54 -13.94 -8.10
C ARG A 4 4.15 -12.71 -8.90
N ASN A 5 3.26 -12.87 -9.88
CA ASN A 5 2.62 -11.73 -10.53
C ASN A 5 1.77 -10.99 -9.49
N PHE A 6 1.99 -9.69 -9.35
CA PHE A 6 1.24 -8.84 -8.43
C PHE A 6 -0.21 -8.73 -8.91
N SER A 7 -1.16 -9.10 -8.06
CA SER A 7 -2.59 -9.07 -8.35
C SER A 7 -3.28 -8.05 -7.46
N TYR A 8 -3.66 -6.91 -8.04
CA TYR A 8 -4.28 -5.80 -7.32
C TYR A 8 -5.49 -6.23 -6.48
N ILE A 9 -6.32 -7.13 -7.00
CA ILE A 9 -7.51 -7.63 -6.28
C ILE A 9 -7.15 -8.56 -5.13
N VAL A 10 -6.19 -9.48 -5.32
CA VAL A 10 -5.79 -10.43 -4.27
C VAL A 10 -5.11 -9.67 -3.13
N GLU A 11 -4.19 -8.77 -3.45
CA GLU A 11 -3.45 -8.00 -2.46
C GLU A 11 -4.37 -7.07 -1.65
N TRP A 12 -5.41 -6.52 -2.27
CA TRP A 12 -6.42 -5.72 -1.58
C TRP A 12 -7.26 -6.57 -0.62
N LEU A 13 -7.86 -7.67 -1.12
CA LEU A 13 -8.73 -8.52 -0.30
C LEU A 13 -7.98 -9.16 0.87
N ASP A 14 -6.75 -9.63 0.65
CA ASP A 14 -5.90 -10.19 1.71
C ASP A 14 -5.65 -9.18 2.84
N LEU A 15 -5.48 -7.89 2.51
CA LEU A 15 -5.28 -6.82 3.50
C LEU A 15 -6.57 -6.48 4.24
N VAL A 16 -7.69 -6.39 3.53
CA VAL A 16 -9.01 -6.16 4.12
C VAL A 16 -9.33 -7.26 5.14
N ASP A 17 -9.17 -8.53 4.76
CA ASP A 17 -9.41 -9.68 5.63
C ASP A 17 -8.45 -9.69 6.83
N ARG A 18 -7.17 -9.40 6.61
CA ARG A 18 -6.16 -9.30 7.69
C ARG A 18 -6.58 -8.26 8.73
N TYR A 19 -6.96 -7.05 8.32
CA TYR A 19 -7.33 -5.99 9.25
C TYR A 19 -8.68 -6.23 9.92
N ASP A 20 -9.69 -6.73 9.19
CA ASP A 20 -10.97 -7.12 9.78
C ASP A 20 -10.78 -8.20 10.87
N GLN A 21 -9.99 -9.24 10.57
CA GLN A 21 -9.66 -10.27 11.55
C GLN A 21 -8.90 -9.70 12.75
N ALA A 22 -7.92 -8.83 12.52
CA ALA A 22 -7.11 -8.25 13.61
C ALA A 22 -7.95 -7.38 14.55
N ILE A 23 -8.91 -6.60 14.01
CA ILE A 23 -9.86 -5.82 14.81
C ILE A 23 -10.80 -6.74 15.59
N ARG A 24 -11.39 -7.76 14.94
CA ARG A 24 -12.29 -8.72 15.60
C ARG A 24 -11.60 -9.49 16.73
N THR A 25 -10.33 -9.83 16.54
CA THR A 25 -9.52 -10.55 17.53
C THR A 25 -8.81 -9.63 18.53
N LYS A 26 -9.08 -8.31 18.51
CA LYS A 26 -8.50 -7.30 19.41
C LYS A 26 -6.96 -7.24 19.37
N LYS A 27 -6.36 -7.59 18.24
CA LYS A 27 -4.92 -7.42 17.98
C LYS A 27 -4.59 -6.03 17.46
N GLU A 28 -5.57 -5.35 16.87
CA GLU A 28 -5.51 -3.95 16.48
C GLU A 28 -6.40 -3.11 17.38
N PRO A 29 -5.96 -1.91 17.80
CA PRO A 29 -6.80 -1.00 18.57
C PRO A 29 -7.94 -0.48 17.69
N GLN A 30 -9.15 -0.50 18.22
CA GLN A 30 -10.26 0.24 17.62
C GLN A 30 -10.01 1.74 17.78
N TRP A 31 -10.12 2.48 16.69
CA TRP A 31 -9.93 3.92 16.72
C TRP A 31 -11.08 4.58 17.48
N ASN A 32 -10.76 5.64 18.24
CA ASN A 32 -11.76 6.40 18.98
C ASN A 32 -12.73 7.06 17.98
N GLY A 33 -13.99 6.63 17.98
CA GLY A 33 -15.02 7.10 17.05
C GLY A 33 -15.83 5.95 16.45
N ARG A 34 -16.85 6.26 15.64
CA ARG A 34 -17.64 5.26 14.92
C ARG A 34 -17.13 5.14 13.49
N PHE A 35 -16.02 4.41 13.30
CA PHE A 35 -15.44 4.10 11.99
C PHE A 35 -15.76 2.64 11.63
N PRO A 36 -16.98 2.32 11.15
CA PRO A 36 -17.38 0.94 10.88
C PRO A 36 -16.54 0.28 9.77
N ASP A 37 -15.83 1.09 8.98
CA ASP A 37 -14.94 0.72 7.89
C ASP A 37 -13.44 0.85 8.25
N GLN A 38 -13.08 0.88 9.53
CA GLN A 38 -11.68 1.03 9.98
C GLN A 38 -10.71 0.05 9.26
N HIS A 39 -11.12 -1.21 9.10
CA HIS A 39 -10.32 -2.21 8.41
C HIS A 39 -9.97 -1.83 6.95
N LEU A 40 -10.91 -1.20 6.22
CA LEU A 40 -10.69 -0.72 4.85
C LEU A 40 -9.69 0.44 4.84
N ARG A 41 -9.77 1.34 5.83
CA ARG A 41 -8.86 2.48 5.99
C ARG A 41 -7.44 2.04 6.30
N GLN A 42 -7.28 1.07 7.20
CA GLN A 42 -5.97 0.47 7.49
C GLN A 42 -5.42 -0.29 6.28
N ALA A 43 -6.26 -1.08 5.60
CA ALA A 43 -5.89 -1.79 4.39
C ALA A 43 -5.39 -0.86 3.28
N LEU A 44 -5.97 0.34 3.14
CA LEU A 44 -5.57 1.31 2.12
C LEU A 44 -4.10 1.75 2.27
N GLY A 45 -3.61 1.95 3.50
CA GLY A 45 -2.22 2.32 3.74
C GLY A 45 -1.23 1.27 3.21
N ASP A 46 -1.37 0.03 3.69
CA ASP A 46 -0.57 -1.12 3.25
C ASP A 46 -0.70 -1.35 1.74
N TYR A 47 -1.92 -1.21 1.21
CA TYR A 47 -2.18 -1.43 -0.20
C TYR A 47 -1.45 -0.41 -1.08
N LYS A 48 -1.47 0.87 -0.71
CA LYS A 48 -0.72 1.91 -1.41
C LYS A 48 0.79 1.63 -1.35
N LEU A 49 1.32 1.16 -0.21
CA LEU A 49 2.73 0.77 -0.11
C LEU A 49 3.07 -0.38 -1.07
N LYS A 50 2.23 -1.41 -1.16
CA LYS A 50 2.41 -2.53 -2.08
C LYS A 50 2.37 -2.09 -3.55
N CYS A 51 1.39 -1.26 -3.93
CA CYS A 51 1.32 -0.68 -5.27
C CYS A 51 2.54 0.20 -5.58
N PHE A 52 2.98 1.01 -4.62
CA PHE A 52 4.17 1.84 -4.76
C PHE A 52 5.43 0.99 -5.00
N ALA A 53 5.64 -0.06 -4.20
CA ALA A 53 6.74 -1.00 -4.38
C ALA A 53 6.68 -1.70 -5.75
N GLU A 54 5.49 -2.10 -6.19
CA GLU A 54 5.31 -2.76 -7.49
C GLU A 54 5.61 -1.82 -8.67
N ARG A 55 5.18 -0.54 -8.60
CA ARG A 55 5.54 0.47 -9.59
C ARG A 55 7.07 0.63 -9.70
N MET A 56 7.76 0.68 -8.56
CA MET A 56 9.22 0.79 -8.50
C MET A 56 9.93 -0.46 -9.06
N ARG A 57 9.37 -1.64 -8.80
CA ARG A 57 9.91 -2.93 -9.25
C ARG A 57 9.78 -3.12 -10.76
N LYS A 58 8.72 -2.60 -11.39
CA LYS A 58 8.45 -2.70 -12.83
C LYS A 58 9.40 -1.87 -13.72
N SER A 59 10.50 -1.34 -13.19
CA SER A 59 11.50 -0.61 -13.99
C SER A 59 12.07 -1.51 -15.11
N PRO A 60 11.85 -1.16 -16.39
CA PRO A 60 12.26 -2.01 -17.52
C PRO A 60 13.78 -2.04 -17.75
N HIS A 61 14.55 -1.27 -16.97
CA HIS A 61 15.96 -1.00 -17.25
C HIS A 61 16.94 -2.01 -16.61
N ALA A 62 16.54 -2.72 -15.56
CA ALA A 62 17.41 -3.62 -14.81
C ALA A 62 17.22 -5.10 -15.20
N ILE A 63 17.51 -5.43 -16.46
CA ILE A 63 17.26 -6.79 -17.03
C ILE A 63 18.04 -7.92 -16.33
N TRP A 64 19.11 -7.60 -15.59
CA TRP A 64 19.97 -8.58 -14.92
C TRP A 64 19.49 -8.96 -13.52
N LYS A 65 18.58 -8.20 -12.91
CA LYS A 65 18.02 -8.52 -11.58
C LYS A 65 16.68 -7.84 -11.37
N ALA A 66 15.63 -8.66 -11.18
CA ALA A 66 14.38 -8.16 -10.62
C ALA A 66 14.56 -7.87 -9.13
N LEU A 67 14.13 -6.68 -8.69
CA LEU A 67 14.08 -6.36 -7.27
C LEU A 67 12.90 -7.10 -6.62
N ASP A 68 13.06 -7.52 -5.37
CA ASP A 68 11.88 -7.78 -4.54
C ASP A 68 11.24 -6.44 -4.09
N PRO A 69 9.98 -6.45 -3.61
CA PRO A 69 9.29 -5.22 -3.20
C PRO A 69 10.05 -4.41 -2.13
N HIS A 70 10.67 -5.06 -1.14
CA HIS A 70 11.43 -4.35 -0.10
C HIS A 70 12.74 -3.78 -0.65
N GLU A 71 13.44 -4.50 -1.52
CA GLU A 71 14.60 -3.97 -2.24
C GLU A 71 14.24 -2.71 -3.03
N ALA A 72 13.09 -2.70 -3.70
CA ALA A 72 12.60 -1.54 -4.45
C ALA A 72 12.34 -0.33 -3.54
N LEU A 73 11.72 -0.55 -2.38
CA LEU A 73 11.47 0.50 -1.37
C LEU A 73 12.76 1.03 -0.75
N ARG A 74 13.70 0.15 -0.37
CA ARG A 74 15.02 0.55 0.16
C ARG A 74 15.80 1.36 -0.87
N LEU A 75 15.76 0.96 -2.14
CA LEU A 75 16.40 1.70 -3.22
C LEU A 75 15.76 3.08 -3.42
N TYR A 76 14.44 3.20 -3.29
CA TYR A 76 13.76 4.49 -3.29
C TYR A 76 14.29 5.41 -2.18
N LEU A 77 14.37 4.91 -0.93
CA LEU A 77 14.89 5.66 0.20
C LEU A 77 16.32 6.16 -0.01
N ILE A 78 17.19 5.30 -0.56
CA ILE A 78 18.57 5.69 -0.93
C ILE A 78 18.54 6.81 -1.97
N ASN A 79 17.79 6.64 -3.06
CA ASN A 79 17.86 7.55 -4.21
C ASN A 79 17.17 8.89 -3.95
N LYS A 80 16.00 8.87 -3.28
CA LYS A 80 15.16 10.04 -3.07
C LYS A 80 15.49 10.80 -1.79
N HIS A 81 15.77 10.07 -0.71
CA HIS A 81 16.01 10.66 0.61
C HIS A 81 17.47 10.62 1.03
N HIS A 82 18.36 10.10 0.18
CA HIS A 82 19.81 10.02 0.43
C HIS A 82 20.19 9.23 1.69
N TRP A 83 19.38 8.21 2.02
CA TRP A 83 19.70 7.31 3.13
C TRP A 83 20.92 6.44 2.80
N HIS A 84 21.71 6.14 3.82
CA HIS A 84 22.84 5.22 3.68
C HIS A 84 22.35 3.76 3.57
N LEU A 85 23.13 2.95 2.84
CA LEU A 85 22.84 1.54 2.63
C LEU A 85 22.65 0.77 3.94
N ASP A 86 23.46 1.07 4.96
CA ASP A 86 23.39 0.39 6.25
C ASP A 86 22.12 0.76 7.03
N GLN A 87 21.58 1.97 6.83
CA GLN A 87 20.32 2.38 7.44
C GLN A 87 19.15 1.60 6.83
N VAL A 88 19.05 1.58 5.50
CA VAL A 88 17.92 0.91 4.83
C VAL A 88 17.95 -0.61 4.96
N ARG A 89 19.13 -1.22 5.16
CA ARG A 89 19.28 -2.67 5.41
C ARG A 89 18.62 -3.12 6.71
N SER A 90 18.52 -2.23 7.70
CA SER A 90 17.87 -2.55 8.98
C SER A 90 16.34 -2.55 8.91
N ILE A 91 15.76 -2.07 7.82
CA ILE A 91 14.30 -2.03 7.61
C ILE A 91 13.87 -3.39 7.08
N VAL A 92 13.03 -4.09 7.84
CA VAL A 92 12.61 -5.47 7.51
C VAL A 92 11.09 -5.59 7.41
N GLN A 93 10.34 -4.74 8.11
CA GLN A 93 8.90 -4.85 8.25
C GLN A 93 8.16 -3.76 7.46
N ASP A 94 6.96 -4.09 6.97
CA ASP A 94 6.13 -3.19 6.16
C ASP A 94 5.68 -1.95 6.94
N ASP A 95 5.43 -2.07 8.25
CA ASP A 95 5.04 -0.96 9.13
C ASP A 95 6.14 0.11 9.23
N GLN A 96 7.41 -0.29 9.22
CA GLN A 96 8.54 0.62 9.16
C GLN A 96 8.53 1.42 7.84
N PHE A 97 8.26 0.76 6.71
CA PHE A 97 8.14 1.46 5.43
C PHE A 97 6.91 2.38 5.38
N LEU A 98 5.77 1.95 5.93
CA LEU A 98 4.57 2.78 6.04
C LEU A 98 4.83 4.06 6.84
N TYR A 99 5.58 3.96 7.95
CA TYR A 99 5.96 5.11 8.73
C TYR A 99 6.89 6.05 7.96
N LEU A 100 7.91 5.51 7.29
CA LEU A 100 8.94 6.29 6.61
C LEU A 100 8.46 6.95 5.31
N LEU A 101 7.52 6.32 4.62
CA LEU A 101 6.98 6.77 3.33
C LEU A 101 5.58 7.37 3.47
N ARG A 102 5.18 7.78 4.69
CA ARG A 102 3.81 8.21 4.96
C ARG A 102 3.35 9.34 4.04
N ASP A 103 4.19 10.35 3.84
CA ASP A 103 3.85 11.54 3.06
C ASP A 103 3.78 11.23 1.55
N GLU A 104 4.69 10.38 1.05
CA GLU A 104 4.67 9.85 -0.31
C GLU A 104 3.40 9.05 -0.55
N LEU A 105 3.04 8.17 0.39
CA LEU A 105 1.85 7.36 0.30
C LEU A 105 0.59 8.19 0.44
N GLU A 106 0.55 9.24 1.26
CA GLU A 106 -0.60 10.14 1.37
C GLU A 106 -0.86 10.87 0.04
N SER A 107 0.19 11.44 -0.54
CA SER A 107 0.13 12.19 -1.80
C SER A 107 -0.07 11.32 -3.04
N MET A 108 0.33 10.05 -3.00
CA MET A 108 0.15 9.09 -4.09
C MET A 108 -1.33 8.88 -4.39
N LYS A 109 -1.69 8.93 -5.68
CA LYS A 109 -2.99 8.45 -6.17
C LYS A 109 -2.84 7.08 -6.79
N LEU A 110 -3.81 6.20 -6.52
CA LEU A 110 -3.95 4.91 -7.18
C LEU A 110 -4.34 5.13 -8.64
N THR A 111 -3.70 4.41 -9.57
CA THR A 111 -4.14 4.41 -10.98
C THR A 111 -5.52 3.77 -11.10
N PRO A 112 -6.24 3.92 -12.23
CA PRO A 112 -7.52 3.25 -12.42
C PRO A 112 -7.48 1.73 -12.19
N GLU A 113 -6.41 1.06 -12.61
CA GLU A 113 -6.24 -0.40 -12.40
C GLU A 113 -6.06 -0.77 -10.93
N GLU A 114 -5.30 0.03 -10.18
CA GLU A 114 -5.06 -0.17 -8.75
C GLU A 114 -6.27 0.23 -7.90
N ALA A 115 -7.00 1.27 -8.32
CA ALA A 115 -8.15 1.79 -7.63
C ALA A 115 -9.38 0.88 -7.76
N ALA A 116 -9.51 0.13 -8.87
CA ALA A 116 -10.66 -0.71 -9.15
C ALA A 116 -11.10 -1.64 -7.99
N PRO A 117 -10.22 -2.48 -7.39
CA PRO A 117 -10.63 -3.35 -6.28
C PRO A 117 -11.01 -2.58 -5.02
N VAL A 118 -10.34 -1.45 -4.75
CA VAL A 118 -10.66 -0.59 -3.61
C VAL A 118 -12.04 0.02 -3.80
N TRP A 119 -12.30 0.63 -4.96
CA TRP A 119 -13.57 1.28 -5.27
C TRP A 119 -14.76 0.32 -5.15
N GLN A 120 -14.64 -0.88 -5.73
CA GLN A 120 -15.66 -1.93 -5.62
C GLN A 120 -15.98 -2.33 -4.17
N SER A 121 -15.02 -2.16 -3.25
CA SER A 121 -15.21 -2.51 -1.84
C SER A 121 -15.82 -1.39 -1.02
N VAL A 122 -15.62 -0.13 -1.43
CA VAL A 122 -15.97 1.07 -0.65
C VAL A 122 -17.14 1.85 -1.23
N GLU A 123 -17.56 1.62 -2.47
CA GLU A 123 -18.59 2.42 -3.15
C GLU A 123 -19.95 2.44 -2.44
N HIS A 124 -20.24 1.43 -1.62
CA HIS A 124 -21.46 1.33 -0.82
C HIS A 124 -21.31 1.86 0.62
N TRP A 125 -20.14 2.38 0.98
CA TRP A 125 -19.86 2.96 2.29
C TRP A 125 -19.98 4.48 2.26
N ASP A 126 -20.43 5.07 3.37
CA ASP A 126 -20.49 6.53 3.55
C ASP A 126 -19.11 7.20 3.41
N SER A 127 -18.04 6.43 3.60
CA SER A 127 -16.65 6.88 3.45
C SER A 127 -16.15 6.90 2.00
N SER A 128 -16.94 6.46 1.01
CA SER A 128 -16.55 6.41 -0.40
C SER A 128 -15.94 7.73 -0.92
N ALA A 129 -16.48 8.88 -0.49
CA ALA A 129 -15.95 10.20 -0.85
C ALA A 129 -14.52 10.43 -0.34
N GLU A 130 -14.17 9.89 0.82
CA GLU A 130 -12.80 9.95 1.36
C GLU A 130 -11.85 9.05 0.57
N PHE A 131 -12.28 7.82 0.24
CA PHE A 131 -11.49 6.91 -0.59
C PHE A 131 -11.25 7.46 -2.00
N ALA A 132 -12.22 8.19 -2.56
CA ALA A 132 -12.05 8.87 -3.86
C ALA A 132 -10.88 9.88 -3.84
N LEU A 133 -10.56 10.47 -2.68
CA LEU A 133 -9.37 11.33 -2.53
C LEU A 133 -8.05 10.58 -2.69
N HIS A 134 -8.03 9.25 -2.79
CA HIS A 134 -6.82 8.47 -3.01
C HIS A 134 -6.74 7.84 -4.40
N MET A 135 -7.71 8.14 -5.27
CA MET A 135 -7.82 7.55 -6.60
C MET A 135 -7.60 8.61 -7.67
N ASP A 136 -6.97 8.21 -8.77
CA ASP A 136 -6.88 9.00 -9.99
C ASP A 136 -8.08 8.64 -10.89
N LEU A 137 -9.28 9.01 -10.44
CA LEU A 137 -10.50 8.78 -11.20
C LEU A 137 -10.53 9.75 -12.38
N PRO A 138 -10.83 9.27 -13.61
CA PRO A 138 -10.99 10.18 -14.74
C PRO A 138 -12.12 11.17 -14.43
N THR A 139 -11.78 12.47 -14.41
CA THR A 139 -12.81 13.53 -14.39
C THR A 139 -13.65 13.38 -15.64
N SER A 140 -14.94 13.11 -15.43
CA SER A 140 -15.96 13.00 -16.47
C SER A 140 -16.09 14.28 -17.29
#